data_AF-A0A2A4I9H9-F1
#
_entry.id   AF-A0A2A4I9H9-F1
#
_cell.length_a   1.000
_cell.length_b   1.000
_cell.length_c   1.000
_cell.angle_alpha   90.00
_cell.angle_beta   90.00
_cell.angle_gamma   90.00
#
_symmetry.space_group_name_H-M   'P 1'
#
loop_
_entity.id
_entity.type
_entity.pdbx_description
1 polymer ?
#
loop_
_entity_poly.entity_id
_entity_poly.type
_entity_poly.pdbx_seq_one_letter_code
_entity_poly.pdbx_strand_id
1 'polypeptide(L)'
;MRTPLFRPLTLGLLAALALPIAGCATNRNRGDLPYVARDVGTLYTAAKKRLDQGRYKEAAALFDEVERQHPYSVWARRAQLMGAFSYYLNRDYTQAIQGAQRFLSVHPGNRDAPYAYYLVALSYYEQISDVSRDQKITSQAQDALGELMRRYPNTRYAADARLKLDLVRDHLAGKEMEIGRFYERRRQWLSATLRFRRVVDQYQTTTHTPEALMRLTETYLALGVRGEAEKAAAVLGANYPGSDWYARAYKLMQEYPAKPIAPLAPGELVVPQPVRASTPGEATANPPSADAPAPTTPATTGGDNPSGSTAPGAGTATPPSPSQP
;
A
#
# COMPACT_ATOMS: atom_id res chain seq x y z
N MET A 1 84.98 -17.14 -16.38
CA MET A 1 83.82 -18.03 -16.51
C MET A 1 83.00 -17.99 -15.23
N ARG A 2 81.84 -17.31 -15.24
CA ARG A 2 80.81 -17.38 -14.19
C ARG A 2 79.46 -17.31 -14.90
N THR A 3 78.74 -18.42 -14.96
CA THR A 3 77.36 -18.47 -15.46
C THR A 3 76.39 -18.45 -14.26
N PRO A 4 75.31 -17.66 -14.29
CA PRO A 4 74.26 -17.77 -13.28
C PRO A 4 73.21 -18.80 -13.74
N LEU A 5 73.21 -19.96 -13.09
CA LEU A 5 72.05 -20.87 -13.02
C LEU A 5 70.99 -20.19 -12.15
N PHE A 6 69.90 -19.68 -12.72
CA PHE A 6 68.60 -19.52 -12.03
C PHE A 6 67.58 -19.04 -13.06
N ARG A 7 66.81 -19.95 -13.67
CA ARG A 7 65.47 -19.65 -14.26
C ARG A 7 64.63 -20.82 -14.83
N PRO A 8 64.67 -22.09 -14.34
CA PRO A 8 63.61 -23.05 -14.70
C PRO A 8 62.42 -23.03 -13.71
N LEU A 9 62.51 -22.30 -12.59
CA LEU A 9 61.49 -22.36 -11.53
C LEU A 9 60.31 -21.39 -11.76
N THR A 10 60.48 -20.33 -12.54
CA THR A 10 59.43 -19.33 -12.78
C THR A 10 58.39 -19.74 -13.82
N LEU A 11 58.71 -20.72 -14.68
CA LEU A 11 57.78 -21.25 -15.69
C LEU A 11 56.84 -22.34 -15.12
N GLY A 12 57.25 -23.05 -14.06
CA GLY A 12 56.41 -24.05 -13.39
C GLY A 12 55.30 -23.43 -12.53
N LEU A 13 55.57 -22.30 -11.88
CA LEU A 13 54.60 -21.63 -11.01
C LEU A 13 53.43 -20.98 -11.77
N LEU A 14 53.67 -20.58 -13.03
CA LEU A 14 52.66 -19.96 -13.90
C LEU A 14 51.71 -20.99 -14.54
N ALA A 15 52.15 -22.25 -14.70
CA ALA A 15 51.30 -23.33 -15.18
C ALA A 15 50.39 -23.92 -14.08
N ALA A 16 50.80 -23.82 -12.81
CA ALA A 16 50.00 -24.28 -11.66
C ALA A 16 48.85 -23.34 -11.28
N LEU A 17 48.88 -22.08 -11.74
CA LEU A 17 47.84 -21.08 -11.44
C LEU A 17 46.69 -21.07 -12.47
N ALA A 18 46.81 -21.83 -13.57
CA ALA A 18 45.82 -21.89 -14.65
C ALA A 18 44.77 -23.01 -14.50
N LEU A 19 44.84 -23.86 -13.46
CA LEU A 19 43.85 -24.91 -13.18
C LEU A 19 43.08 -24.59 -11.89
N PRO A 20 42.09 -23.68 -11.93
CA PRO A 20 40.76 -24.08 -11.45
C PRO A 20 39.60 -23.37 -12.18
N ILE A 21 39.53 -23.44 -13.53
CA ILE A 21 38.33 -22.96 -14.28
C ILE A 21 37.49 -24.13 -14.84
N ALA A 22 37.78 -25.37 -14.42
CA ALA A 22 36.80 -26.46 -14.55
C ALA A 22 35.70 -26.32 -13.46
N GLY A 23 35.06 -25.15 -13.41
CA GLY A 23 33.79 -24.95 -12.73
C GLY A 23 32.74 -25.71 -13.53
N CYS A 24 32.31 -26.86 -13.02
CA CYS A 24 31.14 -27.55 -13.52
C CYS A 24 29.93 -26.60 -13.38
N ALA A 25 29.59 -25.92 -14.48
CA ALA A 25 28.29 -25.31 -14.67
C ALA A 25 27.25 -26.43 -14.83
N THR A 26 27.03 -27.21 -13.78
CA THR A 26 25.83 -28.05 -13.69
C THR A 26 24.70 -27.12 -13.30
N ASN A 27 24.10 -26.50 -14.31
CA ASN A 27 22.84 -25.78 -14.20
C ASN A 27 21.72 -26.82 -13.98
N ARG A 28 21.70 -27.45 -12.80
CA ARG A 28 20.52 -28.19 -12.34
C ARG A 28 19.48 -27.13 -12.05
N ASN A 29 18.57 -26.95 -13.01
CA ASN A 29 17.31 -26.26 -12.80
C ASN A 29 16.60 -26.95 -11.62
N ARG A 30 16.73 -26.43 -10.39
CA ARG A 30 16.23 -27.07 -9.15
C ARG A 30 14.70 -26.97 -9.00
N GLY A 31 13.98 -26.70 -10.09
CA GLY A 31 12.53 -26.53 -10.11
C GLY A 31 11.76 -27.71 -10.71
N ASP A 32 12.36 -28.42 -11.67
CA ASP A 32 11.62 -29.39 -12.46
C ASP A 32 11.81 -30.80 -11.89
N LEU A 33 10.76 -31.35 -11.29
CA LEU A 33 10.71 -32.79 -11.02
C LEU A 33 10.87 -33.53 -12.36
N PRO A 34 11.75 -34.54 -12.46
CA PRO A 34 11.89 -35.30 -13.69
C PRO A 34 10.53 -35.89 -14.07
N TYR A 35 10.11 -35.70 -15.32
CA TYR A 35 8.86 -36.26 -15.81
C TYR A 35 8.88 -37.78 -15.67
N VAL A 36 8.00 -38.30 -14.83
CA VAL A 36 7.76 -39.74 -14.66
C VAL A 36 6.26 -39.93 -14.79
N ALA A 37 5.83 -40.60 -15.86
CA ALA A 37 4.43 -40.95 -16.06
C ALA A 37 3.96 -41.78 -14.86
N ARG A 38 2.95 -41.27 -14.14
CA ARG A 38 2.33 -41.94 -13.00
C ARG A 38 0.83 -41.85 -13.13
N ASP A 39 0.11 -42.82 -12.59
CA ASP A 39 -1.33 -42.70 -12.48
C ASP A 39 -1.70 -41.51 -11.59
N VAL A 40 -2.84 -40.90 -11.90
CA VAL A 40 -3.29 -39.67 -11.25
C VAL A 40 -3.49 -39.85 -9.75
N GLY A 41 -3.95 -41.03 -9.31
CA GLY A 41 -4.24 -41.34 -7.91
C GLY A 41 -2.96 -41.43 -7.09
N THR A 42 -1.94 -42.13 -7.59
CA THR A 42 -0.62 -42.23 -6.95
C THR A 42 0.06 -40.88 -6.86
N LEU A 43 0.00 -40.08 -7.93
CA LEU A 43 0.64 -38.76 -7.94
C LEU A 43 -0.04 -37.81 -6.94
N TYR A 44 -1.37 -37.77 -6.93
CA TYR A 44 -2.13 -36.98 -5.96
C TYR A 44 -1.89 -37.46 -4.52
N THR A 45 -1.87 -38.77 -4.28
CA THR A 45 -1.60 -39.34 -2.95
C THR A 45 -0.19 -39.02 -2.47
N ALA A 46 0.79 -39.04 -3.38
CA ALA A 46 2.15 -38.61 -3.06
C ALA A 46 2.20 -37.13 -2.69
N ALA A 47 1.54 -36.25 -3.46
CA ALA A 47 1.44 -34.82 -3.17
C ALA A 47 0.82 -34.57 -1.78
N LYS A 48 -0.32 -35.22 -1.51
CA LYS A 48 -0.99 -35.15 -0.20
C LYS A 48 -0.08 -35.64 0.93
N LYS A 49 0.64 -36.74 0.75
CA LYS A 49 1.60 -37.23 1.74
C LYS A 49 2.71 -36.22 2.04
N ARG A 50 3.19 -35.48 1.04
CA ARG A 50 4.17 -34.38 1.25
C ARG A 50 3.55 -33.24 2.04
N LEU A 51 2.32 -32.86 1.70
CA LEU A 51 1.55 -31.83 2.40
C LEU A 51 1.37 -32.18 3.88
N ASP A 52 0.91 -33.40 4.17
CA ASP A 52 0.68 -33.90 5.53
C ASP A 52 1.98 -33.96 6.37
N GLN A 53 3.14 -34.04 5.71
CA GLN A 53 4.46 -34.04 6.35
C GLN A 53 5.07 -32.64 6.51
N GLY A 54 4.33 -31.58 6.17
CA GLY A 54 4.85 -30.21 6.22
C GLY A 54 5.82 -29.85 5.09
N ARG A 55 6.00 -30.73 4.09
CA ARG A 55 6.89 -30.52 2.94
C ARG A 55 6.15 -29.77 1.84
N TYR A 56 5.78 -28.53 2.14
CA TYR A 56 4.87 -27.73 1.33
C TYR A 56 5.37 -27.45 -0.09
N LYS A 57 6.65 -27.07 -0.24
CA LYS A 57 7.26 -26.86 -1.57
C LYS A 57 7.21 -28.11 -2.45
N GLU A 58 7.56 -29.27 -1.90
CA GLU A 58 7.50 -30.54 -2.62
C GLU A 58 6.05 -30.96 -2.92
N ALA A 59 5.12 -30.68 -2.02
CA ALA A 59 3.70 -30.94 -2.21
C ALA A 59 3.14 -30.12 -3.38
N ALA A 60 3.44 -28.81 -3.41
CA ALA A 60 3.01 -27.90 -4.47
C ALA A 60 3.48 -28.38 -5.85
N ALA A 61 4.77 -28.70 -5.98
CA ALA A 61 5.33 -29.23 -7.23
C ALA A 61 4.67 -30.55 -7.68
N LEU A 62 4.33 -31.44 -6.74
CA LEU A 62 3.62 -32.68 -7.07
C LEU A 62 2.16 -32.43 -7.46
N PHE A 63 1.48 -31.46 -6.84
CA PHE A 63 0.13 -31.07 -7.24
C PHE A 63 0.11 -30.44 -8.64
N ASP A 64 1.09 -29.59 -8.96
CA ASP A 64 1.26 -29.01 -10.30
C ASP A 64 1.52 -30.11 -11.35
N GLU A 65 2.27 -31.15 -10.97
CA GLU A 65 2.49 -32.31 -11.83
C GLU A 65 1.20 -33.11 -12.11
N VAL A 66 0.25 -33.15 -11.16
CA VAL A 66 -1.08 -33.76 -11.39
C VAL A 66 -1.83 -32.99 -12.47
N GLU A 67 -1.86 -31.66 -12.39
CA GLU A 67 -2.47 -30.80 -13.42
C GLU A 67 -1.78 -30.99 -14.77
N ARG A 68 -0.45 -31.03 -14.79
CA ARG A 68 0.34 -31.15 -16.02
C ARG A 68 0.16 -32.49 -16.73
N GLN A 69 0.15 -33.61 -15.99
CA GLN A 69 0.02 -34.94 -16.58
C GLN A 69 -1.44 -35.32 -16.89
N HIS A 70 -2.40 -34.85 -16.09
CA HIS A 70 -3.79 -35.30 -16.14
C HIS A 70 -4.81 -34.14 -16.12
N PRO A 71 -4.70 -33.12 -17.01
CA PRO A 71 -5.43 -31.85 -16.89
C PRO A 71 -6.96 -31.97 -16.87
N TYR A 72 -7.51 -33.00 -17.51
CA TYR A 72 -8.97 -33.23 -17.57
C TYR A 72 -9.50 -34.14 -16.45
N SER A 73 -8.62 -34.62 -15.57
CA SER A 73 -9.02 -35.47 -14.46
C SER A 73 -9.80 -34.70 -13.40
N VAL A 74 -10.74 -35.37 -12.74
CA VAL A 74 -11.42 -34.84 -11.56
C VAL A 74 -10.41 -34.45 -10.47
N TRP A 75 -9.28 -35.16 -10.40
CA TRP A 75 -8.19 -34.89 -9.47
C TRP A 75 -7.36 -33.66 -9.82
N ALA A 76 -7.25 -33.29 -11.11
CA ALA A 76 -6.47 -32.10 -11.50
C ALA A 76 -7.09 -30.82 -10.95
N ARG A 77 -8.42 -30.68 -11.01
CA ARG A 77 -9.13 -29.54 -10.41
C ARG A 77 -8.85 -29.41 -8.92
N ARG A 78 -8.88 -30.53 -8.20
CA ARG A 78 -8.57 -30.55 -6.76
C ARG A 78 -7.08 -30.28 -6.52
N ALA A 79 -6.20 -30.84 -7.34
CA ALA A 79 -4.76 -30.65 -7.24
C ALA A 79 -4.37 -29.19 -7.44
N GLN A 80 -4.95 -28.50 -8.42
CA GLN A 80 -4.69 -27.08 -8.68
C GLN A 80 -4.93 -26.21 -7.43
N LEU A 81 -6.07 -26.41 -6.76
CA LEU A 81 -6.38 -25.69 -5.52
C LEU A 81 -5.47 -26.10 -4.35
N MET A 82 -5.12 -27.38 -4.26
CA MET A 82 -4.18 -27.88 -3.25
C MET A 82 -2.73 -27.44 -3.50
N GLY A 83 -2.34 -27.23 -4.75
CA GLY A 83 -1.06 -26.64 -5.15
C GLY A 83 -0.98 -25.20 -4.67
N ALA A 84 -1.99 -24.38 -4.99
CA ALA A 84 -2.10 -23.01 -4.48
C ALA A 84 -2.06 -22.96 -2.94
N PHE A 85 -2.79 -23.84 -2.26
CA PHE A 85 -2.78 -23.92 -0.81
C PHE A 85 -1.41 -24.34 -0.25
N SER A 86 -0.73 -25.27 -0.92
CA SER A 86 0.63 -25.69 -0.54
C SER A 86 1.62 -24.54 -0.70
N TYR A 87 1.50 -23.72 -1.75
CA TYR A 87 2.29 -22.50 -1.91
C TYR A 87 2.04 -21.50 -0.77
N TYR A 88 0.78 -21.29 -0.38
CA TYR A 88 0.42 -20.44 0.75
C TYR A 88 1.07 -20.92 2.05
N LEU A 89 0.97 -22.21 2.38
CA LEU A 89 1.62 -22.79 3.56
C LEU A 89 3.15 -22.68 3.51
N ASN A 90 3.72 -22.74 2.31
CA ASN A 90 5.14 -22.51 2.08
C ASN A 90 5.55 -21.01 2.15
N ARG A 91 4.59 -20.10 2.40
CA ARG A 91 4.76 -18.63 2.36
C ARG A 91 5.19 -18.09 1.00
N ASP A 92 4.98 -18.87 -0.07
CA ASP A 92 5.16 -18.43 -1.44
C ASP A 92 3.84 -17.84 -1.95
N TYR A 93 3.50 -16.67 -1.41
CA TYR A 93 2.21 -16.03 -1.63
C TYR A 93 2.00 -15.65 -3.09
N THR A 94 3.06 -15.30 -3.82
CA THR A 94 2.98 -14.99 -5.25
C THR A 94 2.50 -16.19 -6.06
N GLN A 95 3.07 -17.38 -5.83
CA GLN A 95 2.62 -18.60 -6.49
C GLN A 95 1.22 -19.03 -6.02
N ALA A 96 0.91 -18.85 -4.74
CA ALA A 96 -0.42 -19.12 -4.20
C ALA A 96 -1.51 -18.28 -4.90
N ILE A 97 -1.28 -16.98 -5.06
CA ILE A 97 -2.20 -16.07 -5.75
C ILE A 97 -2.37 -16.50 -7.22
N GLN A 98 -1.27 -16.74 -7.94
CA GLN A 98 -1.33 -17.14 -9.35
C GLN A 98 -2.07 -18.47 -9.54
N GLY A 99 -1.81 -19.47 -8.69
CA GLY A 99 -2.49 -20.76 -8.73
C GLY A 99 -3.98 -20.65 -8.42
N ALA A 100 -4.34 -19.89 -7.38
CA ALA A 100 -5.73 -19.69 -7.00
C ALA A 100 -6.52 -18.87 -8.04
N GLN A 101 -5.93 -17.82 -8.62
CA GLN A 101 -6.54 -17.05 -9.71
C GLN A 101 -6.75 -17.91 -10.97
N ARG A 102 -5.79 -18.77 -11.31
CA ARG A 102 -5.94 -19.74 -12.41
C ARG A 102 -7.08 -20.72 -12.14
N PHE A 103 -7.22 -21.20 -10.91
CA PHE A 103 -8.35 -22.07 -10.56
C PHE A 103 -9.69 -21.35 -10.75
N LEU A 104 -9.78 -20.09 -10.33
CA LEU A 104 -10.99 -19.27 -10.47
C LEU A 104 -11.32 -18.95 -11.93
N SER A 105 -10.32 -18.74 -12.79
CA SER A 105 -10.54 -18.46 -14.21
C SER A 105 -11.01 -19.69 -14.98
N VAL A 106 -10.44 -20.87 -14.68
CA VAL A 106 -10.80 -22.13 -15.36
C VAL A 106 -12.07 -22.75 -14.76
N HIS A 107 -12.34 -22.54 -13.47
CA HIS A 107 -13.43 -23.20 -12.74
C HIS A 107 -14.29 -22.23 -11.88
N PRO A 108 -14.88 -21.18 -12.46
CA PRO A 108 -15.59 -20.14 -11.71
C PRO A 108 -16.81 -20.62 -10.91
N GLY A 109 -17.51 -21.67 -11.39
CA GLY A 109 -18.70 -22.24 -10.74
C GLY A 109 -18.41 -23.39 -9.76
N ASN A 110 -17.14 -23.65 -9.44
CA ASN A 110 -16.78 -24.75 -8.55
C ASN A 110 -17.23 -24.45 -7.10
N ARG A 111 -17.68 -25.48 -6.37
CA ARG A 111 -18.00 -25.39 -4.93
C ARG A 111 -16.85 -24.86 -4.08
N ASP A 112 -15.61 -25.06 -4.53
CA ASP A 112 -14.40 -24.63 -3.83
C ASP A 112 -13.94 -23.22 -4.24
N ALA A 113 -14.65 -22.55 -5.16
CA ALA A 113 -14.35 -21.17 -5.56
C ALA A 113 -14.32 -20.18 -4.39
N PRO A 114 -15.21 -20.22 -3.38
CA PRO A 114 -15.11 -19.35 -2.21
C PRO A 114 -13.77 -19.51 -1.47
N TYR A 115 -13.25 -20.74 -1.39
CA TYR A 115 -11.96 -21.00 -0.76
C TYR A 115 -10.79 -20.47 -1.60
N ALA A 116 -10.86 -20.58 -2.93
CA ALA A 116 -9.84 -20.01 -3.81
C ALA A 116 -9.77 -18.47 -3.72
N TYR A 117 -10.92 -17.78 -3.70
CA TYR A 117 -10.98 -16.33 -3.45
C TYR A 117 -10.39 -15.97 -2.09
N TYR A 118 -10.73 -16.74 -1.06
CA TYR A 118 -10.19 -16.57 0.28
C TYR A 118 -8.67 -16.75 0.32
N LEU A 119 -8.13 -17.74 -0.42
CA LEU A 119 -6.69 -17.97 -0.50
C LEU A 119 -5.94 -16.81 -1.17
N VAL A 120 -6.51 -16.22 -2.23
CA VAL A 120 -5.97 -14.99 -2.85
C VAL A 120 -5.95 -13.85 -1.82
N ALA A 121 -7.07 -13.62 -1.13
CA ALA A 121 -7.19 -12.56 -0.14
C ALA A 121 -6.22 -12.72 1.03
N LEU A 122 -6.10 -13.94 1.58
CA LEU A 122 -5.13 -14.26 2.62
C LEU A 122 -3.69 -14.06 2.15
N SER A 123 -3.37 -14.49 0.94
CA SER A 123 -2.02 -14.35 0.41
C SER A 123 -1.59 -12.88 0.27
N TYR A 124 -2.51 -11.96 -0.06
CA TYR A 124 -2.23 -10.52 0.01
C TYR A 124 -2.17 -10.01 1.46
N TYR A 125 -3.09 -10.45 2.32
CA TYR A 125 -3.15 -10.06 3.72
C TYR A 125 -1.86 -10.41 4.49
N GLU A 126 -1.31 -11.60 4.29
CA GLU A 126 -0.07 -12.06 4.94
C GLU A 126 1.19 -11.34 4.43
N GLN A 127 1.07 -10.58 3.33
CA GLN A 127 2.14 -9.74 2.78
C GLN A 127 2.03 -8.27 3.21
N ILE A 128 1.04 -7.90 4.03
CA ILE A 128 0.92 -6.55 4.55
C ILE A 128 2.16 -6.23 5.38
N SER A 129 2.80 -5.12 5.03
CA SER A 129 3.97 -4.61 5.72
C SER A 129 3.59 -3.41 6.59
N ASP A 130 4.54 -2.96 7.41
CA ASP A 130 4.37 -1.81 8.32
C ASP A 130 3.72 -0.59 7.65
N VAL A 131 2.92 0.17 8.40
CA VAL A 131 2.21 1.39 7.97
C VAL A 131 3.15 2.39 7.28
N SER A 132 4.40 2.51 7.74
CA SER A 132 5.39 3.43 7.15
C SER A 132 5.76 3.09 5.69
N ARG A 133 5.56 1.85 5.25
CA ARG A 133 5.92 1.38 3.91
C ARG A 133 4.82 1.64 2.87
N ASP A 134 5.09 1.22 1.63
CA ASP A 134 4.14 1.24 0.52
C ASP A 134 2.92 0.36 0.82
N GLN A 135 1.73 0.88 0.51
CA GLN A 135 0.45 0.25 0.88
C GLN A 135 -0.25 -0.44 -0.29
N LYS A 136 0.42 -0.64 -1.43
CA LYS A 136 -0.20 -1.29 -2.61
C LYS A 136 -0.72 -2.68 -2.28
N ILE A 137 0.06 -3.49 -1.57
CA ILE A 137 -0.34 -4.85 -1.16
C ILE A 137 -1.53 -4.79 -0.20
N THR A 138 -1.54 -3.82 0.73
CA THR A 138 -2.66 -3.59 1.66
C THR A 138 -3.95 -3.26 0.93
N SER A 139 -3.90 -2.41 -0.11
CA SER A 139 -5.05 -2.13 -0.98
C SER A 139 -5.49 -3.37 -1.78
N GLN A 140 -4.54 -4.17 -2.30
CA GLN A 140 -4.88 -5.42 -2.98
C GLN A 140 -5.55 -6.43 -2.04
N ALA A 141 -5.13 -6.49 -0.77
CA ALA A 141 -5.79 -7.29 0.25
C ALA A 141 -7.22 -6.79 0.51
N GLN A 142 -7.42 -5.47 0.62
CA GLN A 142 -8.73 -4.86 0.77
C GLN A 142 -9.67 -5.25 -0.38
N ASP A 143 -9.21 -5.13 -1.62
CA ASP A 143 -9.98 -5.45 -2.81
C ASP A 143 -10.35 -6.95 -2.88
N ALA A 144 -9.38 -7.83 -2.60
CA ALA A 144 -9.60 -9.28 -2.64
C ALA A 144 -10.56 -9.76 -1.54
N LEU A 145 -10.43 -9.23 -0.32
CA LEU A 145 -11.37 -9.50 0.79
C LEU A 145 -12.78 -9.01 0.44
N GLY A 146 -12.89 -7.78 -0.10
CA GLY A 146 -14.16 -7.21 -0.54
C GLY A 146 -14.82 -7.99 -1.68
N GLU A 147 -14.04 -8.53 -2.62
CA GLU A 147 -14.55 -9.38 -3.68
C GLU A 147 -15.12 -10.70 -3.15
N LEU A 148 -14.41 -11.38 -2.25
CA LEU A 148 -14.91 -12.59 -1.58
C LEU A 148 -16.24 -12.31 -0.85
N MET A 149 -16.31 -11.21 -0.10
CA MET A 149 -17.51 -10.84 0.65
C MET A 149 -18.70 -10.52 -0.25
N ARG A 150 -18.48 -9.83 -1.38
CA ARG A 150 -19.55 -9.54 -2.35
C ARG A 150 -20.05 -10.79 -3.05
N ARG A 151 -19.15 -11.68 -3.47
CA ARG A 151 -19.50 -12.88 -4.25
C ARG A 151 -20.09 -13.99 -3.38
N TYR A 152 -19.56 -14.17 -2.17
CA TYR A 152 -19.86 -15.31 -1.31
C TYR A 152 -20.16 -14.91 0.16
N PRO A 153 -21.14 -14.01 0.41
CA PRO A 153 -21.37 -13.39 1.71
C PRO A 153 -21.73 -14.37 2.84
N ASN A 154 -22.33 -15.51 2.51
CA ASN A 154 -22.88 -16.47 3.48
C ASN A 154 -21.91 -17.62 3.81
N THR A 155 -20.62 -17.46 3.50
CA THR A 155 -19.60 -18.49 3.75
C THR A 155 -18.82 -18.20 5.03
N ARG A 156 -18.26 -19.25 5.65
CA ARG A 156 -17.31 -19.08 6.77
C ARG A 156 -16.12 -18.19 6.42
N TYR A 157 -15.70 -18.23 5.16
CA TYR A 157 -14.58 -17.44 4.64
C TYR A 157 -14.93 -15.95 4.60
N ALA A 158 -16.16 -15.61 4.22
CA ALA A 158 -16.63 -14.22 4.29
C ALA A 158 -16.75 -13.71 5.73
N ALA A 159 -17.07 -14.58 6.71
CA ALA A 159 -17.07 -14.20 8.12
C ALA A 159 -15.68 -13.81 8.62
N ASP A 160 -14.66 -14.62 8.33
CA ASP A 160 -13.27 -14.29 8.66
C ASP A 160 -12.78 -13.06 7.87
N ALA A 161 -13.12 -12.97 6.57
CA ALA A 161 -12.71 -11.87 5.71
C ALA A 161 -13.24 -10.50 6.18
N ARG A 162 -14.43 -10.45 6.81
CA ARG A 162 -14.96 -9.21 7.42
C ARG A 162 -14.02 -8.66 8.49
N LEU A 163 -13.60 -9.53 9.42
CA LEU A 163 -12.70 -9.14 10.50
C LEU A 163 -11.34 -8.68 9.95
N LYS A 164 -10.80 -9.41 8.97
CA LYS A 164 -9.55 -9.02 8.31
C LYS A 164 -9.68 -7.71 7.53
N LEU A 165 -10.81 -7.47 6.88
CA LEU A 165 -11.08 -6.23 6.16
C LEU A 165 -11.09 -5.03 7.11
N ASP A 166 -11.65 -5.17 8.31
CA ASP A 166 -11.62 -4.12 9.33
C ASP A 166 -10.18 -3.79 9.75
N LEU A 167 -9.34 -4.81 9.98
CA LEU A 167 -7.92 -4.62 10.28
C LEU A 167 -7.15 -3.96 9.14
N VAL A 168 -7.43 -4.36 7.88
CA VAL A 168 -6.84 -3.73 6.69
C VAL A 168 -7.24 -2.25 6.58
N ARG A 169 -8.51 -1.94 6.85
CA ARG A 169 -9.02 -0.56 6.83
C ARG A 169 -8.39 0.28 7.93
N ASP A 170 -8.23 -0.28 9.13
CA ASP A 170 -7.53 0.39 10.23
C ASP A 170 -6.07 0.68 9.87
N HIS A 171 -5.37 -0.28 9.26
CA HIS A 171 -4.00 -0.09 8.77
C HIS A 171 -3.87 1.02 7.72
N LEU A 172 -4.79 1.06 6.74
CA LEU A 172 -4.82 2.11 5.71
C LEU A 172 -5.16 3.48 6.31
N ALA A 173 -6.05 3.53 7.30
CA ALA A 173 -6.32 4.76 8.05
C ALA A 173 -5.09 5.22 8.84
N GLY A 174 -4.36 4.29 9.45
CA GLY A 174 -3.08 4.54 10.12
C GLY A 174 -2.06 5.21 9.21
N LYS A 175 -2.00 4.82 7.93
CA LYS A 175 -1.12 5.47 6.94
C LYS A 175 -1.47 6.94 6.76
N GLU A 176 -2.74 7.24 6.58
CA GLU A 176 -3.21 8.62 6.41
C GLU A 176 -2.97 9.45 7.67
N MET A 177 -3.15 8.86 8.86
CA MET A 177 -2.81 9.50 10.13
C MET A 177 -1.31 9.79 10.24
N GLU A 178 -0.43 8.87 9.88
CA GLU A 178 1.02 9.06 9.93
C GLU A 178 1.45 10.24 9.04
N ILE A 179 0.94 10.30 7.81
CA ILE A 179 1.21 11.39 6.87
C ILE A 179 0.60 12.71 7.38
N GLY A 180 -0.63 12.67 7.91
CA GLY A 180 -1.30 13.84 8.48
C GLY A 180 -0.50 14.45 9.63
N ARG A 181 -0.10 13.62 10.61
CA ARG A 181 0.75 14.03 11.74
C ARG A 181 2.11 14.56 11.28
N PHE A 182 2.68 13.99 10.22
CA PHE A 182 3.94 14.49 9.64
C PHE A 182 3.79 15.93 9.11
N TYR A 183 2.72 16.22 8.37
CA TYR A 183 2.44 17.57 7.88
C TYR A 183 2.09 18.55 9.00
N GLU A 184 1.31 18.09 9.97
CA GLU A 184 0.92 18.87 11.15
C GLU A 184 2.13 19.33 11.97
N ARG A 185 3.09 18.42 12.27
CA ARG A 185 4.33 18.77 12.97
C ARG A 185 5.16 19.85 12.24
N ARG A 186 4.99 19.97 10.93
CA ARG A 186 5.65 20.99 10.08
C ARG A 186 4.79 22.23 9.85
N ARG A 187 3.67 22.36 10.56
CA ARG A 187 2.68 23.45 10.41
C ARG A 187 2.10 23.57 8.99
N GLN A 188 2.10 22.47 8.23
CA GLN A 188 1.48 22.40 6.91
C GLN A 188 0.00 22.02 7.08
N TRP A 189 -0.78 22.95 7.65
CA TRP A 189 -2.15 22.70 8.12
C TRP A 189 -3.10 22.24 7.03
N LEU A 190 -3.00 22.81 5.82
CA LEU A 190 -3.85 22.42 4.69
C LEU A 190 -3.60 20.95 4.29
N SER A 191 -2.34 20.57 4.11
CA SER A 191 -1.95 19.20 3.78
C SER A 191 -2.37 18.21 4.88
N ALA A 192 -2.18 18.58 6.15
CA ALA A 192 -2.62 17.77 7.29
C ALA A 192 -4.15 17.58 7.29
N THR A 193 -4.91 18.67 7.08
CA THR A 193 -6.37 18.66 7.00
C THR A 193 -6.87 17.68 5.94
N LEU A 194 -6.27 17.68 4.74
CA LEU A 194 -6.66 16.76 3.66
C LEU A 194 -6.45 15.29 4.04
N ARG A 195 -5.40 14.99 4.81
CA ARG A 195 -5.10 13.63 5.27
C ARG A 195 -6.06 13.17 6.36
N PHE A 196 -6.28 13.98 7.39
CA PHE A 196 -7.23 13.65 8.45
C PHE A 196 -8.66 13.57 7.92
N ARG A 197 -9.02 14.44 6.97
CA ARG A 197 -10.32 14.36 6.29
C ARG A 197 -10.49 13.04 5.54
N ARG A 198 -9.46 12.53 4.86
CA ARG A 198 -9.54 11.22 4.21
C ARG A 198 -9.86 10.10 5.20
N VAL A 199 -9.33 10.15 6.42
CA VAL A 199 -9.67 9.20 7.49
C VAL A 199 -11.15 9.27 7.84
N VAL A 200 -11.68 10.48 8.02
CA VAL A 200 -13.10 10.69 8.35
C VAL A 200 -14.03 10.37 7.18
N ASP A 201 -13.61 10.60 5.93
CA ASP A 201 -14.46 10.37 4.76
C ASP A 201 -14.45 8.88 4.34
N GLN A 202 -13.31 8.20 4.43
CA GLN A 202 -13.14 6.84 3.88
C GLN A 202 -13.04 5.73 4.92
N TYR A 203 -12.68 6.06 6.17
CA TYR A 203 -12.32 5.10 7.22
C TYR A 203 -13.07 5.34 8.54
N GLN A 204 -14.36 5.69 8.46
CA GLN A 204 -15.22 6.10 9.59
C GLN A 204 -15.35 5.08 10.74
N THR A 205 -15.14 3.81 10.45
CA THR A 205 -15.29 2.69 11.40
C THR A 205 -13.97 2.30 12.07
N THR A 206 -12.88 3.02 11.80
CA THR A 206 -11.55 2.67 12.30
C THR A 206 -11.26 3.31 13.65
N THR A 207 -10.27 2.78 14.36
CA THR A 207 -9.85 3.31 15.66
C THR A 207 -9.22 4.71 15.57
N HIS A 208 -8.82 5.10 14.35
CA HIS A 208 -8.20 6.38 14.04
C HIS A 208 -9.18 7.54 13.86
N THR A 209 -10.47 7.27 13.63
CA THR A 209 -11.47 8.32 13.35
C THR A 209 -11.60 9.38 14.45
N PRO A 210 -11.64 9.03 15.76
CA PRO A 210 -11.75 10.03 16.82
C PRO A 210 -10.55 10.98 16.88
N GLU A 211 -9.34 10.43 16.68
CA GLU A 211 -8.14 11.26 16.61
C GLU A 211 -8.17 12.16 15.38
N ALA A 212 -8.54 11.63 14.21
CA ALA A 212 -8.62 12.40 12.98
C ALA A 212 -9.57 13.60 13.12
N LEU A 213 -10.72 13.43 13.77
CA LEU A 213 -11.66 14.53 14.05
C LEU A 213 -11.10 15.58 15.02
N MET A 214 -10.39 15.15 16.07
CA MET A 214 -9.71 16.07 16.99
C MET A 214 -8.65 16.88 16.25
N ARG A 215 -7.83 16.20 15.44
CA ARG A 215 -6.79 16.83 14.64
C ARG A 215 -7.36 17.75 13.56
N LEU A 216 -8.49 17.42 12.94
CA LEU A 216 -9.22 18.34 12.05
C LEU A 216 -9.65 19.61 12.80
N THR A 217 -10.12 19.47 14.03
CA THR A 217 -10.47 20.64 14.87
C THR A 217 -9.24 21.54 15.07
N GLU A 218 -8.10 20.94 15.41
CA GLU A 218 -6.82 21.64 15.57
C GLU A 218 -6.36 22.33 14.28
N THR A 219 -6.37 21.63 13.15
CA THR A 219 -5.93 22.19 11.87
C THR A 219 -6.88 23.28 11.35
N TYR A 220 -8.19 23.15 11.54
CA TYR A 220 -9.16 24.18 11.15
C TYR A 220 -9.02 25.45 11.98
N LEU A 221 -8.77 25.32 13.29
CA LEU A 221 -8.48 26.49 14.14
C LEU A 221 -7.18 27.17 13.72
N ALA A 222 -6.13 26.40 13.41
CA ALA A 222 -4.86 26.94 12.94
C ALA A 222 -4.99 27.69 11.59
N LEU A 223 -5.93 27.27 10.73
CA LEU A 223 -6.26 27.94 9.47
C LEU A 223 -7.22 29.14 9.64
N GLY A 224 -7.77 29.36 10.84
CA GLY A 224 -8.76 30.41 11.09
C GLY A 224 -10.18 30.08 10.63
N VAL A 225 -10.45 28.84 10.22
CA VAL A 225 -11.77 28.39 9.74
C VAL A 225 -12.59 27.81 10.89
N ARG A 226 -12.90 28.64 11.88
CA ARG A 226 -13.53 28.20 13.15
C ARG A 226 -14.86 27.46 12.94
N GLY A 227 -15.68 27.85 11.97
CA GLY A 227 -16.95 27.17 11.71
C GLY A 227 -16.79 25.69 11.33
N GLU A 228 -15.71 25.33 10.63
CA GLU A 228 -15.40 23.93 10.32
C GLU A 228 -14.81 23.19 11.53
N ALA A 229 -14.03 23.89 12.37
CA ALA A 229 -13.54 23.33 13.63
C ALA A 229 -14.70 22.97 14.58
N GLU A 230 -15.69 23.86 14.72
CA GLU A 230 -16.89 23.60 15.53
C GLU A 230 -17.65 22.38 15.03
N LYS A 231 -17.83 22.23 13.71
CA LYS A 231 -18.48 21.06 13.11
C LYS A 231 -17.71 19.78 13.41
N ALA A 232 -16.38 19.78 13.22
CA ALA A 232 -15.55 18.62 13.50
C ALA A 232 -15.61 18.20 14.98
N ALA A 233 -15.52 19.17 15.89
CA ALA A 233 -15.65 18.93 17.33
C ALA A 233 -17.06 18.44 17.73
N ALA A 234 -18.10 18.97 17.11
CA ALA A 234 -19.47 18.53 17.34
C ALA A 234 -19.69 17.08 16.89
N VAL A 235 -19.20 16.72 15.70
CA VAL A 235 -19.23 15.33 15.20
C VAL A 235 -18.46 14.40 16.13
N LEU A 236 -17.29 14.82 16.62
CA LEU A 236 -16.51 14.06 17.60
C LEU A 236 -17.27 13.85 18.90
N GLY A 237 -17.88 14.89 19.45
CA GLY A 237 -18.67 14.80 20.68
C GLY A 237 -19.93 13.97 20.55
N ALA A 238 -20.59 14.02 19.39
CA ALA A 238 -21.81 13.24 19.14
C ALA A 238 -21.52 11.74 19.00
N ASN A 239 -20.45 11.37 18.29
CA ASN A 239 -20.16 9.96 17.98
C ASN A 239 -19.25 9.27 19.00
N TYR A 240 -18.37 10.04 19.67
CA TYR A 240 -17.37 9.51 20.60
C TYR A 240 -17.37 10.27 21.94
N PRO A 241 -18.53 10.35 22.63
CA PRO A 241 -18.62 11.01 23.92
C PRO A 241 -17.71 10.31 24.93
N GLY A 242 -16.98 11.09 25.72
CA GLY A 242 -16.06 10.57 26.75
C GLY A 242 -14.71 10.06 26.23
N SER A 243 -14.42 10.15 24.92
CA SER A 243 -13.07 9.86 24.42
C SER A 243 -12.06 10.93 24.86
N ASP A 244 -10.80 10.54 25.08
CA ASP A 244 -9.71 11.49 25.37
C ASP A 244 -9.56 12.54 24.25
N TRP A 245 -9.86 12.13 23.01
CA TRP A 245 -9.86 13.00 21.85
C TRP A 245 -10.94 14.08 21.94
N TYR A 246 -12.14 13.73 22.41
CA TYR A 246 -13.20 14.70 22.64
C TYR A 246 -12.83 15.69 23.74
N ALA A 247 -12.27 15.22 24.86
CA ALA A 247 -11.84 16.10 25.95
C ALA A 247 -10.79 17.12 25.46
N ARG A 248 -9.83 16.68 24.63
CA ARG A 248 -8.84 17.56 23.99
C ARG A 248 -9.49 18.57 23.04
N ALA A 249 -10.38 18.14 22.16
CA ALA A 249 -11.07 19.02 21.22
C ALA A 249 -11.92 20.07 21.95
N TYR A 250 -12.64 19.66 23.00
CA TYR A 250 -13.47 20.55 23.80
C TYR A 250 -12.64 21.65 24.47
N LYS A 251 -11.53 21.26 25.12
CA LYS A 251 -10.59 22.21 25.71
C LYS A 251 -10.05 23.19 24.66
N LEU A 252 -9.63 22.68 23.51
CA LEU A 252 -9.10 23.51 22.42
C LEU A 252 -10.13 24.53 21.91
N MET A 253 -11.39 24.13 21.76
CA MET A 253 -12.46 25.04 21.33
C MET A 253 -12.77 26.16 22.34
N GLN A 254 -12.53 25.92 23.63
CA GLN A 254 -12.65 26.92 24.69
C GLN A 254 -11.49 27.92 24.70
N GLU A 255 -10.27 27.45 24.42
CA GLU A 255 -9.07 28.30 24.36
C GLU A 255 -9.13 29.34 23.23
N TYR A 256 -9.88 29.05 22.16
CA TYR A 256 -10.04 29.92 21.00
C TYR A 256 -11.48 30.42 20.83
N PRO A 257 -12.08 31.15 21.79
CA PRO A 257 -13.51 31.47 21.78
C PRO A 257 -13.93 32.27 20.53
N ALA A 258 -15.20 32.13 20.14
CA ALA A 258 -15.77 32.89 19.02
C ALA A 258 -15.65 34.38 19.31
N LYS A 259 -14.99 35.14 18.43
CA LYS A 259 -15.06 36.59 18.46
C LYS A 259 -16.40 37.02 17.85
N PRO A 260 -17.30 37.67 18.60
CA PRO A 260 -18.54 38.18 18.04
C PRO A 260 -18.20 39.18 16.94
N ILE A 261 -18.68 38.95 15.72
CA ILE A 261 -18.63 39.96 14.67
C ILE A 261 -19.86 40.82 14.87
N ALA A 262 -19.67 42.12 15.14
CA ALA A 262 -20.78 43.05 15.27
C ALA A 262 -21.62 43.03 13.97
N PRO A 263 -22.96 43.08 14.05
CA PRO A 263 -23.80 43.19 12.87
C PRO A 263 -23.40 44.45 12.08
N LEU A 264 -23.23 44.30 10.77
CA LEU A 264 -22.99 45.46 9.89
C LEU A 264 -24.18 46.41 10.02
N ALA A 265 -23.92 47.71 10.20
CA ALA A 265 -24.98 48.70 10.23
C ALA A 265 -25.69 48.73 8.85
N PRO A 266 -27.01 48.96 8.78
CA PRO A 266 -27.72 49.06 7.50
C PRO A 266 -27.07 50.11 6.59
N GLY A 267 -26.56 49.67 5.43
CA GLY A 267 -25.90 50.53 4.43
C GLY A 267 -24.37 50.61 4.53
N GLU A 268 -23.74 49.93 5.50
CA GLU A 268 -22.28 49.87 5.61
C GLU A 268 -21.71 48.84 4.62
N LEU A 269 -20.92 49.31 3.65
CA LEU A 269 -20.21 48.43 2.73
C LEU A 269 -19.11 47.69 3.51
N VAL A 270 -18.92 46.39 3.23
CA VAL A 270 -17.75 45.64 3.70
C VAL A 270 -16.53 46.19 2.97
N VAL A 271 -15.92 47.23 3.53
CA VAL A 271 -14.61 47.71 3.08
C VAL A 271 -13.60 46.68 3.60
N PRO A 272 -12.83 46.00 2.73
CA PRO A 272 -11.68 45.24 3.19
C PRO A 272 -10.82 46.22 3.98
N GLN A 273 -10.70 46.02 5.30
CA GLN A 273 -9.79 46.86 6.07
C GLN A 273 -8.43 46.75 5.39
N PRO A 274 -7.75 47.86 5.11
CA PRO A 274 -6.40 47.79 4.60
C PRO A 274 -5.62 46.97 5.62
N VAL A 275 -5.24 45.75 5.24
CA VAL A 275 -4.20 45.01 5.94
C VAL A 275 -3.08 46.02 6.05
N ARG A 276 -2.71 46.43 7.28
CA ARG A 276 -1.47 47.18 7.47
C ARG A 276 -0.44 46.37 6.71
N ALA A 277 0.11 46.95 5.65
CA ALA A 277 1.20 46.32 4.94
C ALA A 277 2.26 46.12 6.00
N SER A 278 2.37 44.90 6.53
CA SER A 278 3.56 44.51 7.25
C SER A 278 4.65 44.67 6.20
N THR A 279 5.46 45.71 6.36
CA THR A 279 6.68 45.86 5.58
C THR A 279 7.39 44.50 5.61
N PRO A 280 7.82 43.96 4.46
CA PRO A 280 8.60 42.74 4.43
C PRO A 280 9.80 42.90 5.38
N GLY A 281 9.77 42.24 6.54
CA GLY A 281 10.80 42.36 7.58
C GLY A 281 10.33 42.80 8.97
N GLU A 282 9.07 43.20 9.18
CA GLU A 282 8.59 43.49 10.54
C GLU A 282 8.20 42.19 11.26
N ALA A 283 9.23 41.46 11.68
CA ALA A 283 9.10 40.43 12.70
C ALA A 283 8.54 41.09 13.96
N THR A 284 7.38 40.62 14.43
CA THR A 284 6.94 40.88 15.80
C THR A 284 8.11 40.63 16.73
N ALA A 285 8.43 41.60 17.59
CA ALA A 285 9.55 41.62 18.53
C ALA A 285 9.42 40.58 19.67
N ASN A 286 9.02 39.36 19.35
CA ASN A 286 9.21 38.19 20.18
C ASN A 286 10.21 37.30 19.45
N PRO A 287 11.48 37.22 19.90
CA PRO A 287 12.43 36.32 19.28
C PRO A 287 11.89 34.88 19.37
N PRO A 288 11.96 34.08 18.29
CA PRO A 288 11.75 32.65 18.40
C PRO A 288 12.81 32.12 19.37
N SER A 289 12.39 31.36 20.38
CA SER A 289 13.26 30.60 21.27
C SER A 289 14.27 29.81 20.43
N ALA A 290 15.56 30.06 20.67
CA ALA A 290 16.69 29.69 19.84
C ALA A 290 17.07 28.19 19.90
N ASP A 291 16.13 27.29 19.59
CA ASP A 291 16.37 25.84 19.60
C ASP A 291 15.84 25.12 18.33
N ALA A 292 15.63 25.84 17.23
CA ALA A 292 15.31 25.19 15.96
C ALA A 292 16.61 24.93 15.15
N PRO A 293 17.02 23.67 14.92
CA PRO A 293 18.15 23.38 14.04
C PRO A 293 17.80 23.74 12.59
N ALA A 294 18.76 24.35 11.90
CA ALA A 294 18.61 24.84 10.53
C ALA A 294 18.28 23.70 9.55
N PRO A 295 17.43 23.94 8.53
CA PRO A 295 17.13 22.94 7.52
C PRO A 295 18.33 22.70 6.61
N THR A 296 18.89 21.48 6.65
CA THR A 296 19.83 20.99 5.64
C THR A 296 19.06 20.61 4.38
N THR A 297 19.21 21.39 3.31
CA THR A 297 18.83 21.01 1.95
C THR A 297 19.75 19.92 1.41
N PRO A 298 19.24 18.79 0.88
CA PRO A 298 20.04 17.92 0.03
C PRO A 298 20.10 18.52 -1.38
N ALA A 299 21.33 18.67 -1.90
CA ALA A 299 21.58 18.98 -3.30
C ALA A 299 21.11 17.82 -4.19
N THR A 300 20.37 18.12 -5.26
CA THR A 300 20.15 17.19 -6.37
C THR A 300 20.91 17.70 -7.58
N THR A 301 21.83 16.89 -8.08
CA THR A 301 22.58 17.08 -9.32
C THR A 301 21.90 16.35 -10.47
N GLY A 302 21.76 17.03 -11.61
CA GLY A 302 22.01 16.49 -12.95
C GLY A 302 20.93 15.65 -13.62
N GLY A 303 20.44 16.14 -14.76
CA GLY A 303 19.67 15.35 -15.73
C GLY A 303 19.12 16.20 -16.88
N ASP A 304 19.99 16.59 -17.80
CA ASP A 304 19.67 17.24 -19.08
C ASP A 304 18.73 16.39 -19.95
N ASN A 305 17.73 17.02 -20.59
CA ASN A 305 17.67 17.08 -22.07
C ASN A 305 16.57 18.04 -22.59
N PRO A 306 16.76 18.69 -23.75
CA PRO A 306 15.90 19.76 -24.25
C PRO A 306 14.95 19.31 -25.38
N SER A 307 13.77 19.91 -25.46
CA SER A 307 12.91 20.06 -26.65
C SER A 307 11.80 21.02 -26.23
N GLY A 308 11.69 22.24 -26.74
CA GLY A 308 11.41 22.55 -28.14
C GLY A 308 10.12 23.38 -28.17
N SER A 309 10.28 24.71 -28.06
CA SER A 309 9.34 25.76 -28.48
C SER A 309 8.66 25.36 -29.80
N THR A 310 7.39 25.67 -30.10
CA THR A 310 6.85 27.02 -30.33
C THR A 310 5.35 26.88 -30.63
N ALA A 311 4.52 27.79 -30.12
CA ALA A 311 3.18 28.04 -30.66
C ALA A 311 3.29 28.81 -32.00
N PRO A 312 2.20 28.92 -32.78
CA PRO A 312 1.58 30.25 -32.84
C PRO A 312 0.05 30.19 -32.90
N GLY A 313 -0.57 31.32 -32.56
CA GLY A 313 -2.00 31.45 -32.35
C GLY A 313 -2.79 32.10 -33.49
N ALA A 314 -4.08 32.26 -33.16
CA ALA A 314 -5.11 33.17 -33.67
C ALA A 314 -5.59 33.01 -35.12
N GLY A 315 -6.91 32.77 -35.27
CA GLY A 315 -7.64 32.95 -36.52
C GLY A 315 -9.09 32.46 -36.44
N THR A 316 -10.01 33.41 -36.35
CA THR A 316 -11.49 33.32 -36.35
C THR A 316 -12.12 32.61 -37.56
N ALA A 317 -13.20 31.82 -37.36
CA ALA A 317 -14.42 31.82 -38.18
C ALA A 317 -15.51 30.82 -37.70
N THR A 318 -16.76 31.28 -37.83
CA THR A 318 -18.14 30.82 -37.47
C THR A 318 -18.59 29.45 -38.04
N PRO A 319 -19.63 28.77 -37.48
CA PRO A 319 -19.98 27.36 -37.77
C PRO A 319 -20.99 27.18 -38.93
N PRO A 320 -21.31 25.93 -39.35
CA PRO A 320 -22.59 25.34 -38.93
C PRO A 320 -22.65 23.79 -38.76
N SER A 321 -23.52 23.39 -37.83
CA SER A 321 -24.47 22.26 -37.69
C SER A 321 -24.47 20.96 -38.55
N PRO A 322 -25.15 19.89 -38.07
CA PRO A 322 -24.77 18.49 -38.28
C PRO A 322 -25.56 17.78 -39.38
N SER A 323 -24.95 16.72 -39.93
CA SER A 323 -25.65 15.69 -40.71
C SER A 323 -25.08 14.32 -40.35
N GLN A 324 -25.85 13.57 -39.55
CA GLN A 324 -25.89 12.11 -39.58
C GLN A 324 -26.74 11.66 -40.79
N PRO A 325 -26.75 10.40 -41.26
CA PRO A 325 -26.59 9.11 -40.53
C PRO A 325 -25.17 8.53 -40.45
#